data_AF-T1B0P2-F1
#
_entry.id   AF-T1B0P2-F1
#
_cell.length_a   1.000
_cell.length_b   1.000
_cell.length_c   1.000
_cell.angle_alpha   90.00
_cell.angle_beta   90.00
_cell.angle_gamma   90.00
#
_symmetry.space_group_name_H-M   'P 1'
#
loop_
_entity.id
_entity.type
_entity.pdbx_description
1 polymer ?
#
loop_
_entity_poly.entity_id
_entity_poly.type
_entity_poly.pdbx_seq_one_letter_code
_entity_poly.pdbx_strand_id
1 'polypeptide(L)' 'MGHEVYPAASRLLITADSGGSNRYRVKLWKVELQKLADETGLEISVCHFPPGTSKWNKIEHRLFSFISLDWRG' A
#
# COMPACT_ATOMS: atom_id res chain seq x y z
N MET A 1 16.22 2.96 4.18
CA MET A 1 15.76 2.60 2.81
C MET A 1 14.41 3.20 2.48
N GLY A 2 14.27 3.69 1.23
CA GLY A 2 13.25 4.65 0.79
C GLY A 2 13.87 6.03 0.65
N HIS A 3 14.02 6.75 1.76
CA HIS A 3 14.62 8.10 1.79
C HIS A 3 16.07 8.14 1.27
N GLU A 4 16.91 7.15 1.57
CA GLU A 4 18.30 7.09 1.04
C GLU A 4 18.35 7.00 -0.49
N VAL A 5 17.35 6.34 -1.10
CA VAL A 5 17.27 6.14 -2.55
C VAL A 5 16.56 7.31 -3.23
N TYR A 6 15.61 7.94 -2.52
CA TYR A 6 14.82 9.06 -3.00
C TYR A 6 14.84 10.24 -1.99
N PRO A 7 16.01 10.86 -1.76
CA PRO A 7 16.17 11.85 -0.69
C PRO A 7 15.38 13.14 -0.90
N ALA A 8 15.06 13.45 -2.17
CA ALA A 8 14.31 14.63 -2.57
C ALA A 8 12.83 14.34 -2.88
N ALA A 9 12.33 13.14 -2.59
CA ALA A 9 10.93 12.82 -2.83
C ALA A 9 10.02 13.65 -1.91
N SER A 10 9.06 14.34 -2.51
CA SER A 10 7.99 15.08 -1.81
C SER A 10 6.63 14.39 -1.92
N ARG A 11 6.54 13.28 -2.66
CA ARG A 11 5.29 12.58 -2.95
C ARG A 11 5.44 11.08 -2.73
N LEU A 12 4.38 10.45 -2.24
CA LEU A 12 4.29 9.01 -2.04
C LEU A 12 3.02 8.48 -2.71
N LEU A 13 3.19 7.52 -3.63
CA LEU A 13 2.07 6.77 -4.21
C LEU A 13 1.90 5.44 -3.48
N ILE A 14 0.71 5.22 -2.93
CA ILE A 14 0.30 3.96 -2.30
C ILE A 14 -0.74 3.27 -3.19
N THR A 15 -0.46 2.04 -3.62
CA THR A 15 -1.46 1.19 -4.26
C THR A 15 -2.08 0.26 -3.21
N ALA A 16 -3.39 0.34 -3.00
CA ALA A 16 -4.10 -0.43 -1.99
C ALA A 16 -5.17 -1.33 -2.63
N ASP A 17 -5.33 -2.54 -2.12
CA ASP A 17 -6.32 -3.52 -2.60
C ASP A 17 -7.76 -3.23 -2.12
N SER A 18 -7.95 -2.23 -1.26
CA SER A 18 -9.26 -1.80 -0.72
C SER A 18 -9.94 -2.86 0.15
N GLY A 19 -9.18 -3.83 0.66
CA GLY A 19 -9.64 -4.88 1.55
C GLY A 19 -9.60 -4.46 3.02
N GLY A 20 -10.55 -4.97 3.81
CA GLY A 20 -10.53 -4.82 5.28
C GLY A 20 -10.26 -3.40 5.76
N SER A 21 -9.07 -3.20 6.35
CA SER A 21 -8.63 -1.98 7.02
C SER A 21 -8.19 -0.84 6.09
N ASN A 22 -7.73 -1.11 4.85
CA ASN A 22 -7.25 -0.07 3.93
C ASN A 22 -8.32 0.42 2.93
N ARG A 23 -9.58 0.01 3.14
CA ARG A 23 -10.72 0.37 2.30
C ARG A 23 -10.95 1.89 2.30
N TYR A 24 -11.25 2.45 1.13
CA TYR A 24 -11.47 3.89 0.93
C TYR A 24 -12.57 4.55 1.80
N ARG A 25 -13.47 3.77 2.42
CA ARG A 25 -14.52 4.27 3.31
C ARG A 25 -14.14 4.25 4.80
N VAL A 26 -13.06 3.56 5.17
CA VAL A 26 -12.65 3.42 6.56
C VAL A 26 -12.05 4.74 7.03
N LYS A 27 -12.65 5.34 8.07
CA LYS A 27 -12.20 6.63 8.62
C LYS A 27 -10.80 6.53 9.22
N LEU A 28 -10.54 5.48 10.01
CA LEU A 28 -9.23 5.27 10.64
C LEU A 28 -8.11 5.23 9.59
N TRP A 29 -8.32 4.55 8.46
CA TRP A 29 -7.37 4.53 7.35
C TRP A 29 -7.00 5.93 6.86
N LYS A 30 -7.99 6.80 6.66
CA LYS A 30 -7.76 8.18 6.23
C LYS A 30 -7.04 9.01 7.31
N VAL A 31 -7.41 8.83 8.57
CA VAL A 31 -6.80 9.55 9.71
C VAL A 31 -5.33 9.18 9.85
N GLU A 32 -5.00 7.89 9.84
CA GLU A 32 -3.62 7.43 9.96
C GLU A 32 -2.78 7.82 8.73
N LEU A 33 -3.36 7.81 7.53
CA LEU A 33 -2.68 8.33 6.33
C LEU A 33 -2.38 9.83 6.43
N GLN A 34 -3.32 10.62 6.95
CA GLN A 34 -3.09 12.05 7.16
C GLN A 34 -1.99 12.27 8.19
N LYS A 35 -2.06 11.56 9.33
CA LYS A 35 -1.02 11.62 10.36
C LYS A 35 0.36 11.28 9.80
N LEU A 36 0.45 10.24 8.97
CA LEU A 36 1.69 9.89 8.30
C LEU A 36 2.17 10.98 7.32
N ALA A 37 1.26 11.59 6.57
CA ALA A 37 1.59 12.71 5.68
C ALA A 37 2.14 13.91 6.48
N ASP A 38 1.52 14.23 7.63
CA ASP A 38 1.95 15.32 8.51
C ASP A 38 3.32 15.05 9.13
N GLU A 39 3.57 13.81 9.59
CA GLU A 39 4.85 13.40 10.19
C GLU A 39 5.99 13.38 9.17
N THR A 40 5.71 12.98 7.92
CA THR A 40 6.73 12.83 6.87
C THR A 40 6.90 14.06 5.98
N GLY A 41 5.92 14.96 5.98
CA GLY A 41 5.84 16.08 5.03
C GLY A 41 5.56 15.66 3.58
N LEU A 42 5.16 14.40 3.34
CA LEU A 42 4.93 13.88 2.00
C LEU A 42 3.48 14.06 1.56
N GLU A 43 3.30 14.44 0.29
CA GLU A 43 2.00 14.37 -0.37
C GLU A 43 1.68 12.90 -0.69
N ILE A 44 0.68 12.33 -0.01
CA ILE A 44 0.30 10.91 -0.18
C ILE A 44 -0.88 10.79 -1.15
N SER A 45 -0.65 10.09 -2.25
CA SER A 45 -1.69 9.67 -3.20
C SER A 45 -2.01 8.19 -2.99
N VAL A 46 -3.30 7.84 -2.93
CA VAL A 46 -3.75 6.45 -2.79
C VAL A 46 -4.56 6.03 -4.00
N CYS A 47 -4.13 4.95 -4.67
CA CYS A 47 -4.87 4.33 -5.76
C CYS A 47 -5.41 2.97 -5.30
N HIS A 48 -6.74 2.84 -5.28
CA HIS A 48 -7.39 1.58 -4.97
C HIS A 48 -7.55 0.72 -6.23
N PHE A 49 -7.21 -0.56 -6.12
CA PHE A 49 -7.51 -1.54 -7.15
C PHE A 49 -9.03 -1.78 -7.27
N PRO A 50 -9.55 -2.11 -8.48
CA PRO A 50 -10.94 -2.51 -8.64
C PRO A 50 -11.31 -3.74 -7.79
N PRO A 51 -12.59 -3.90 -7.41
CA PRO A 51 -13.03 -5.10 -6.69
C PRO A 51 -12.65 -6.40 -7.40
N GLY A 52 -12.24 -7.42 -6.64
CA GLY A 52 -11.87 -8.73 -7.19
C GLY A 52 -10.49 -8.78 -7.85
N THR A 53 -9.69 -7.71 -7.78
CA THR A 53 -8.37 -7.65 -8.44
C THR A 53 -7.17 -7.71 -7.50
N SER A 54 -7.36 -8.10 -6.23
CA SER A 54 -6.27 -8.17 -5.24
C SER A 54 -5.10 -9.07 -5.70
N LYS A 55 -5.40 -10.18 -6.39
CA LYS A 55 -4.37 -11.09 -6.97
C LYS A 55 -3.45 -10.45 -8.01
N TRP A 56 -3.85 -9.32 -8.58
CA TRP A 56 -3.05 -8.58 -9.56
C TRP A 56 -2.12 -7.56 -8.92
N ASN A 57 -2.20 -7.35 -7.60
CA ASN A 57 -1.24 -6.52 -6.92
C ASN A 57 0.15 -7.20 -6.97
N LYS A 58 1.22 -6.40 -7.07
CA LYS A 58 2.59 -6.93 -7.22
C LYS A 58 3.03 -7.79 -6.03
N ILE A 59 2.50 -7.53 -4.84
CA ILE A 59 2.88 -8.24 -3.61
C ILE A 59 2.32 -9.66 -3.64
N GLU A 60 1.02 -9.82 -3.89
CA GLU A 60 0.35 -11.11 -4.11
C GLU A 60 1.04 -11.89 -5.23
N HIS A 61 1.27 -11.24 -6.37
CA HIS A 61 1.82 -11.92 -7.53
C HIS A 61 3.32 -12.27 -7.39
N ARG A 62 4.14 -11.42 -6.77
CA ARG A 62 5.61 -11.59 -6.74
C ARG A 62 6.18 -12.03 -5.40
N LEU A 63 5.41 -11.95 -4.32
CA LEU A 63 5.85 -12.34 -2.98
C LEU A 63 4.99 -13.49 -2.44
N PHE A 64 3.67 -13.30 -2.31
CA PHE A 64 2.81 -14.31 -1.67
C PHE A 64 2.64 -15.57 -2.52
N SER A 65 2.76 -15.47 -3.85
CA SER A 65 2.78 -16.64 -4.74
C SER A 65 3.91 -17.62 -4.40
N PHE A 66 5.13 -17.13 -4.13
CA PHE A 66 6.26 -17.96 -3.75
C PHE A 66 6.11 -18.51 -2.33
N ILE A 67 5.65 -17.69 -1.38
CA ILE A 67 5.36 -18.17 0.00
C ILE A 67 4.35 -19.32 -0.03
N SER A 68 3.30 -19.19 -0.86
CA SER A 68 2.28 -20.23 -1.00
C SER A 68 2.81 -21.51 -1.64
N LEU A 69 3.82 -21.44 -2.51
CA LEU A 69 4.49 -22.62 -3.06
C LEU A 69 5.28 -23.36 -1.98
N ASP A 70 6.00 -22.63 -1.13
CA ASP A 70 6.80 -23.21 -0.05
C ASP A 70 5.94 -23.83 1.06
N TRP A 71 4.69 -23.38 1.21
CA TRP A 71 3.74 -23.86 2.22
C TRP A 71 2.84 -25.01 1.74
N ARG A 72 3.02 -25.53 0.51
CA ARG A 72 2.28 -26.70 0.00
C ARG A 72 2.78 -28.06 0.56
N GLY A 73 3.21 -28.06 1.82
CA GLY A 73 3.53 -29.27 2.60
C GLY A 73 2.28 -29.85 3.25
#